data_AF-A0A074YYV8-F1
#
_entry.id   AF-A0A074YYV8-F1
#
_cell.length_a   1.000
_cell.length_b   1.000
_cell.length_c   1.000
_cell.angle_alpha   90.00
_cell.angle_beta   90.00
_cell.angle_gamma   90.00
#
_symmetry.space_group_name_H-M   'P 1'
#
loop_
_entity.id
_entity.type
_entity.pdbx_description
1 polymer ?
#
loop_
_entity_poly.entity_id
_entity_poly.type
_entity_poly.pdbx_seq_one_letter_code
_entity_poly.pdbx_strand_id
1 'polypeptide(L)'
;MGDVNCDNMLILITVAQETNLKEREVAIPALMQVCSDVEFIMPNQTQEGVLLVLTKLLGTQVTLNNRQWILDGHIFWTSNLCNKCGASSESVSCCHYVYGSLNRTAARLMHKYGAHGCTDVIEPLRHPDNLARFQTNPTSGFKLHSLPVLAHMVEASCLLNVQTDCGIVPKILGSFVVLRAAAATQYCKELKELKCRPAWVVQSDTKKAFLVEGPSKQCT
;
A
#
# COMPACT_ATOMS: atom_id res chain seq x y z
N MET A 1 27.60 -2.16 -22.57
CA MET A 1 26.91 -2.93 -21.52
C MET A 1 26.59 -1.97 -20.40
N GLY A 2 25.43 -1.32 -20.48
CA GLY A 2 24.91 -0.47 -19.41
C GLY A 2 24.17 -1.37 -18.43
N ASP A 3 24.50 -1.25 -17.15
CA ASP A 3 23.87 -1.98 -16.06
C ASP A 3 22.44 -1.45 -15.89
N VAL A 4 21.44 -2.16 -16.45
CA VAL A 4 20.03 -1.78 -16.38
C VAL A 4 19.37 -2.60 -15.26
N ASN A 5 19.47 -2.10 -14.03
CA ASN A 5 18.78 -2.68 -12.88
C ASN A 5 17.34 -2.11 -12.87
N CYS A 6 16.43 -2.77 -13.59
CA CYS A 6 15.00 -2.44 -13.61
C CYS A 6 14.29 -3.06 -12.40
N ASP A 7 13.74 -2.22 -11.53
CA ASP A 7 12.90 -2.68 -10.43
C ASP A 7 11.45 -2.50 -10.87
N ASN A 8 10.76 -3.62 -11.10
CA ASN A 8 9.36 -3.78 -11.51
C ASN A 8 8.51 -2.50 -11.42
N MET A 9 7.87 -2.14 -12.55
CA MET A 9 7.20 -0.85 -12.73
C MET A 9 6.04 -0.66 -11.74
N LEU A 10 6.33 -0.09 -10.57
CA LEU A 10 5.30 0.48 -9.72
C LEU A 10 5.00 1.87 -10.24
N ILE A 11 3.83 2.02 -10.86
CA ILE A 11 3.36 3.31 -11.38
C ILE A 11 3.21 4.28 -10.20
N LEU A 12 4.17 5.20 -10.08
CA LEU A 12 4.18 6.27 -9.08
C LEU A 12 3.64 7.54 -9.74
N ILE A 13 2.37 7.54 -10.15
CA ILE A 13 1.72 8.76 -10.66
C ILE A 13 1.23 9.56 -9.46
N THR A 14 2.17 10.27 -8.83
CA THR A 14 1.85 11.48 -8.07
C THR A 14 3.07 12.36 -8.09
N VAL A 15 3.15 13.22 -9.10
CA VAL A 15 4.09 14.34 -9.11
C VAL A 15 3.41 15.49 -8.38
N ALA A 16 4.04 16.04 -7.35
CA ALA A 16 3.50 17.19 -6.64
C ALA A 16 3.23 18.34 -7.63
N GLN A 17 2.10 19.05 -7.46
CA GLN A 17 1.71 20.15 -8.34
C GLN A 17 2.78 21.25 -8.43
N GLU A 18 3.64 21.35 -7.42
CA GLU A 18 4.71 22.35 -7.31
C GLU A 18 6.10 21.87 -7.79
N THR A 19 6.19 20.78 -8.56
CA THR A 19 7.49 20.35 -9.11
C THR A 19 8.00 21.27 -10.20
N ASN A 20 9.26 21.70 -10.07
CA ASN A 20 9.91 22.56 -11.06
C ASN A 20 10.41 21.75 -12.28
N LEU A 21 10.78 22.45 -13.36
CA LEU A 21 11.23 21.81 -14.62
C LEU A 21 12.43 20.86 -14.42
N LYS A 22 13.39 21.21 -13.57
CA LYS A 22 14.57 20.37 -13.31
C LYS A 22 14.19 19.08 -12.57
N GLU A 23 13.28 19.17 -11.62
CA GLU A 23 12.75 18.00 -10.91
C GLU A 23 11.96 17.09 -11.84
N ARG A 24 11.21 17.66 -12.79
CA ARG A 24 10.47 16.90 -13.81
C ARG A 24 11.41 16.20 -14.78
N GLU A 25 12.48 16.85 -15.22
CA GLU A 25 13.50 16.24 -16.10
C GLU A 25 14.21 15.06 -15.43
N VAL A 26 14.31 15.05 -14.09
CA VAL A 26 14.84 13.90 -13.34
C VAL A 26 13.76 12.84 -13.09
N ALA A 27 12.54 13.25 -12.75
CA ALA A 27 11.47 12.34 -12.36
C ALA A 27 10.86 11.59 -13.55
N ILE A 28 10.67 12.22 -14.71
CA ILE A 28 10.01 11.61 -15.88
C ILE A 28 10.78 10.39 -16.41
N PRO A 29 12.11 10.44 -16.63
CA PRO A 29 12.87 9.26 -17.06
C PRO A 29 12.89 8.15 -16.01
N ALA A 30 12.77 8.49 -14.72
CA ALA A 30 12.65 7.50 -13.64
C ALA A 30 11.26 6.82 -13.59
N LEU A 31 10.24 7.41 -14.23
CA LEU A 31 8.87 6.89 -14.32
C LEU A 31 8.64 6.04 -15.57
N MET A 32 9.36 6.32 -16.66
CA MET A 32 9.23 5.63 -17.94
C MET A 32 10.47 4.79 -18.22
N GLN A 33 10.34 3.48 -18.05
CA GLN A 33 11.41 2.53 -18.31
C GLN A 33 10.99 1.55 -19.40
N VAL A 34 11.92 1.26 -20.31
CA VAL A 34 11.76 0.17 -21.28
C VAL A 34 12.29 -1.09 -20.62
N CYS A 35 11.43 -2.07 -20.41
CA CYS A 35 11.77 -3.35 -19.82
C CYS A 35 11.61 -4.46 -20.86
N SER A 36 12.46 -5.48 -20.76
CA SER A 36 12.26 -6.74 -21.48
C SER A 36 11.16 -7.57 -20.82
N ASP A 37 10.59 -8.53 -21.57
CA ASP A 37 9.49 -9.38 -21.07
C ASP A 37 9.85 -10.14 -19.79
N VAL A 38 11.14 -10.46 -19.59
CA VAL A 38 11.62 -11.18 -18.39
C VAL A 38 11.72 -10.29 -17.15
N GLU A 39 11.83 -8.97 -17.34
CA GLU A 39 11.89 -7.99 -16.26
C GLU A 39 10.48 -7.55 -15.81
N PHE A 40 9.46 -7.86 -16.62
CA PHE A 40 8.08 -7.47 -16.37
C PHE A 40 7.26 -8.63 -15.77
N ILE A 41 6.67 -8.41 -14.60
CA ILE A 41 5.71 -9.35 -14.01
C ILE A 41 4.30 -8.95 -14.43
N MET A 42 3.70 -9.75 -15.32
CA MET A 42 2.32 -9.56 -15.77
C MET A 42 1.33 -9.69 -14.59
N PRO A 43 0.41 -8.73 -14.38
CA PRO A 43 -0.51 -8.73 -13.24
C PRO A 43 -1.76 -9.59 -13.48
N ASN A 44 -1.64 -10.69 -14.21
CA ASN A 44 -2.78 -11.56 -14.60
C ASN A 44 -2.55 -13.05 -14.31
N GLN A 45 -1.49 -13.38 -13.57
CA GLN A 45 -1.00 -14.75 -13.39
C GLN A 45 -1.42 -15.38 -12.05
N THR A 46 -2.46 -14.85 -11.40
CA THR A 46 -2.92 -15.36 -10.10
C THR A 46 -3.46 -16.78 -10.20
N GLN A 47 -3.07 -17.62 -9.24
CA GLN A 47 -3.46 -19.02 -9.13
C GLN A 47 -4.15 -19.28 -7.78
N GLU A 48 -4.74 -20.46 -7.59
CA GLU A 48 -5.27 -20.87 -6.29
C GLU A 48 -4.14 -21.01 -5.25
N GLY A 49 -4.43 -20.71 -3.98
CA GLY A 49 -3.44 -20.79 -2.90
C GLY A 49 -2.40 -19.67 -2.86
N VAL A 50 -2.64 -18.56 -3.57
CA VAL A 50 -1.86 -17.32 -3.40
C VAL A 50 -2.32 -16.53 -2.18
N LEU A 51 -1.44 -15.67 -1.69
CA LEU A 51 -1.69 -14.68 -0.66
C LEU A 51 -1.39 -13.29 -1.21
N LEU A 52 -2.10 -12.28 -0.68
CA LEU A 52 -1.72 -10.89 -0.89
C LEU A 52 -0.75 -10.47 0.21
N VAL A 53 0.30 -9.77 -0.17
CA VAL A 53 1.21 -9.10 0.76
C VAL A 53 1.06 -7.61 0.58
N LEU A 54 0.66 -6.93 1.65
CA LEU A 54 0.62 -5.48 1.70
C LEU A 54 1.97 -4.94 2.18
N THR A 55 2.58 -4.07 1.39
CA THR A 55 3.95 -3.57 1.63
C THR A 55 4.03 -2.35 2.55
N LYS A 56 2.90 -1.65 2.76
CA LYS A 56 2.81 -0.43 3.57
C LYS A 56 1.47 -0.37 4.32
N LEU A 57 1.49 0.19 5.52
CA LEU A 57 0.33 0.36 6.40
C LEU A 57 -0.67 1.43 5.91
N LEU A 58 -1.93 1.28 6.31
CA LEU A 58 -3.05 2.20 6.07
C LEU A 58 -3.13 3.34 7.09
N GLY A 59 -3.93 4.35 6.77
CA GLY A 59 -4.27 5.46 7.68
C GLY A 59 -3.32 6.64 7.60
N THR A 60 -2.40 6.65 6.63
CA THR A 60 -1.42 7.72 6.45
C THR A 60 -2.08 9.04 6.06
N GLN A 61 -3.11 9.01 5.21
CA GLN A 61 -3.84 10.22 4.80
C GLN A 61 -4.53 10.90 5.99
N VAL A 62 -5.23 10.13 6.83
CA VAL A 62 -5.89 10.68 8.03
C VAL A 62 -4.86 11.25 8.99
N THR A 63 -3.71 10.60 9.16
CA THR A 63 -2.61 11.11 10.00
C THR A 63 -2.09 12.46 9.48
N LEU A 64 -1.87 12.59 8.17
CA LEU A 64 -1.39 13.84 7.57
C LEU A 64 -2.43 14.95 7.63
N ASN A 65 -3.71 14.64 7.38
CA ASN A 65 -4.80 15.61 7.52
C ASN A 65 -4.90 16.12 8.95
N ASN A 66 -4.85 15.21 9.95
CA ASN A 66 -4.86 15.58 11.36
C ASN A 66 -3.66 16.48 11.70
N ARG A 67 -2.47 16.15 11.21
CA ARG A 67 -1.28 16.99 11.39
C ARG A 67 -1.48 18.39 10.83
N GLN A 68 -2.02 18.51 9.62
CA GLN A 68 -2.27 19.81 9.00
C GLN A 68 -3.24 20.64 9.85
N TRP A 69 -4.34 20.04 10.31
CA TRP A 69 -5.27 20.73 11.20
C TRP A 69 -4.68 21.15 12.56
N ILE A 70 -3.75 20.37 13.10
CA ILE A 70 -2.99 20.78 14.31
C ILE A 70 -2.18 22.04 14.02
N LEU A 71 -1.47 22.09 12.89
CA LEU A 71 -0.64 23.23 12.50
C LEU A 71 -1.48 24.48 12.22
N ASP A 72 -2.64 24.31 11.60
CA ASP A 72 -3.55 25.40 11.26
C ASP A 72 -4.42 25.87 12.43
N GLY A 73 -4.33 25.22 13.60
CA GLY A 73 -5.20 25.51 14.75
C GLY A 73 -6.68 25.29 14.45
N HIS A 74 -7.00 24.35 13.57
CA HIS A 74 -8.34 24.21 12.99
C HIS A 74 -9.39 23.81 14.05
N ILE A 75 -10.53 24.49 14.07
CA ILE A 75 -11.60 24.30 15.06
C ILE A 75 -12.12 22.87 15.14
N PHE A 76 -12.10 22.16 14.02
CA PHE A 76 -12.54 20.77 13.95
C PHE A 76 -11.60 19.85 14.75
N TRP A 77 -10.29 20.10 14.70
CA TRP A 77 -9.33 19.33 15.49
C TRP A 77 -9.51 19.59 16.99
N THR A 78 -9.55 20.87 17.38
CA THR A 78 -9.65 21.26 18.80
C THR A 78 -10.96 20.82 19.43
N SER A 79 -12.06 20.81 18.68
CA SER A 79 -13.40 20.45 19.22
C SER A 79 -13.69 18.95 19.19
N ASN A 80 -13.21 18.21 18.18
CA ASN A 80 -13.68 16.83 17.92
C ASN A 80 -12.61 15.75 18.12
N LEU A 81 -11.34 16.07 17.89
CA LEU A 81 -10.27 15.06 17.78
C LEU A 81 -9.20 15.18 18.86
N CYS A 82 -8.91 16.37 19.39
CA CYS A 82 -7.75 16.59 20.26
C CYS A 82 -7.74 15.73 21.54
N ASN A 83 -8.93 15.41 22.08
CA ASN A 83 -9.10 14.60 23.29
C ASN A 83 -9.23 13.09 23.01
N LYS A 84 -9.29 12.66 21.75
CA LYS A 84 -9.61 11.28 21.35
C LYS A 84 -8.57 10.62 20.46
N CYS A 85 -7.90 11.39 19.60
CA CYS A 85 -6.97 10.88 18.61
C CYS A 85 -5.81 11.85 18.46
N GLY A 86 -4.81 11.77 19.34
CA GLY A 86 -3.56 12.50 19.17
C GLY A 86 -2.76 11.92 17.99
N ALA A 87 -2.44 12.73 16.99
CA ALA A 87 -1.41 12.36 16.04
C ALA A 87 -0.06 12.42 16.77
N SER A 88 0.43 11.27 17.25
CA SER A 88 1.72 11.22 17.92
C SER A 88 2.83 11.68 16.97
N SER A 89 3.89 12.26 17.53
CA SER A 89 5.07 12.67 16.75
C SER A 89 5.66 11.48 15.96
N GLU A 90 5.54 10.27 16.53
CA GLU A 90 5.94 9.01 15.93
C GLU A 90 5.05 8.63 14.73
N SER A 91 3.72 8.76 14.85
CA SER A 91 2.78 8.47 13.77
C SER A 91 3.02 9.35 12.54
N VAL A 92 3.27 10.63 12.76
CA VAL A 92 3.59 11.59 11.70
C VAL A 92 4.92 11.25 11.04
N SER A 93 5.95 10.97 11.84
CA SER A 93 7.27 10.58 11.35
C SER A 93 7.20 9.28 10.52
N CYS A 94 6.40 8.31 10.98
CA CYS A 94 6.10 7.09 10.23
C CYS A 94 5.46 7.41 8.88
N CYS A 95 4.46 8.30 8.84
CA CYS A 95 3.79 8.69 7.59
C CYS A 95 4.75 9.35 6.59
N HIS A 96 5.57 10.30 7.03
CA HIS A 96 6.58 10.90 6.15
C HIS A 96 7.54 9.87 5.58
N TYR A 97 7.96 8.92 6.40
CA TYR A 97 8.84 7.84 5.96
C TYR A 97 8.13 6.89 4.98
N VAL A 98 6.84 6.60 5.17
CA VAL A 98 6.02 5.80 4.25
C VAL A 98 5.85 6.52 2.89
N TYR A 99 5.53 7.82 2.89
CA TYR A 99 5.39 8.63 1.67
C TYR A 99 6.72 8.84 0.94
N GLY A 100 7.79 9.16 1.66
CA GLY A 100 9.12 9.41 1.09
C GLY A 100 9.86 8.15 0.63
N SER A 101 9.22 6.98 0.71
CA SER A 101 9.86 5.70 0.36
C SER A 101 9.30 5.09 -0.91
N LEU A 102 10.22 4.69 -1.79
CA LEU A 102 9.88 3.99 -3.03
C LEU A 102 9.63 2.50 -2.77
N ASN A 103 8.72 1.90 -3.53
CA ASN A 103 8.49 0.45 -3.52
C ASN A 103 9.53 -0.31 -4.36
N ARG A 104 10.66 0.33 -4.69
CA ARG A 104 11.78 -0.20 -5.47
C ARG A 104 12.29 -1.56 -4.95
N THR A 105 12.52 -1.67 -3.64
CA THR A 105 12.98 -2.93 -3.04
C THR A 105 11.87 -3.99 -2.99
N ALA A 106 10.62 -3.58 -2.76
CA ALA A 106 9.49 -4.50 -2.83
C ALA A 106 9.36 -5.11 -4.23
N ALA A 107 9.51 -4.28 -5.27
CA ALA A 107 9.52 -4.67 -6.68
C ALA A 107 10.67 -5.65 -7.01
N ARG A 108 11.89 -5.42 -6.52
CA ARG A 108 13.01 -6.38 -6.68
C ARG A 108 12.71 -7.75 -6.10
N LEU A 109 12.17 -7.76 -4.89
CA LEU A 109 11.85 -9.01 -4.20
C LEU A 109 10.72 -9.77 -4.90
N MET A 110 9.86 -9.11 -5.69
CA MET A 110 8.83 -9.79 -6.47
C MET A 110 9.45 -10.82 -7.44
N HIS A 111 10.53 -10.44 -8.11
CA HIS A 111 11.26 -11.35 -9.01
C HIS A 111 11.89 -12.51 -8.24
N LYS A 112 12.57 -12.20 -7.13
CA LYS A 112 13.24 -13.20 -6.28
C LYS A 112 12.28 -14.27 -5.75
N TYR A 113 11.06 -13.86 -5.38
CA TYR A 113 10.06 -14.73 -4.74
C TYR A 113 8.99 -15.24 -5.71
N GLY A 114 9.10 -14.95 -7.01
CA GLY A 114 8.15 -15.41 -8.03
C GLY A 114 6.74 -14.88 -7.80
N ALA A 115 6.60 -13.55 -7.74
CA ALA A 115 5.29 -12.91 -7.65
C ALA A 115 4.46 -13.15 -8.91
N HIS A 116 3.15 -13.32 -8.72
CA HIS A 116 2.17 -13.58 -9.79
C HIS A 116 1.42 -12.31 -10.24
N GLY A 117 1.85 -11.16 -9.71
CA GLY A 117 1.24 -9.87 -9.98
C GLY A 117 1.42 -8.90 -8.83
N CYS A 118 1.09 -7.65 -9.10
CA CYS A 118 1.05 -6.58 -8.12
C CYS A 118 0.04 -5.52 -8.54
N THR A 119 -0.56 -4.84 -7.58
CA THR A 119 -1.30 -3.61 -7.79
C THR A 119 -0.84 -2.58 -6.77
N ASP A 120 -0.66 -1.34 -7.20
CA ASP A 120 -0.50 -0.21 -6.30
C ASP A 120 -1.77 -0.07 -5.45
N VAL A 121 -1.63 0.39 -4.21
CA VAL A 121 -2.76 0.54 -3.30
C VAL A 121 -2.92 1.99 -3.00
N ILE A 122 -3.90 2.60 -3.64
CA ILE A 122 -4.48 3.88 -3.22
C ILE A 122 -5.75 3.54 -2.43
N GLU A 123 -6.63 2.74 -3.01
CA GLU A 123 -7.83 2.26 -2.33
C GLU A 123 -7.75 0.76 -2.03
N PRO A 124 -7.74 0.36 -0.75
CA PRO A 124 -7.45 -1.02 -0.34
C PRO A 124 -8.46 -2.07 -0.81
N LEU A 125 -9.66 -1.67 -1.24
CA LEU A 125 -10.66 -2.57 -1.81
C LEU A 125 -10.72 -2.51 -3.33
N ARG A 126 -10.69 -1.30 -3.90
CA ARG A 126 -10.84 -1.10 -5.34
C ARG A 126 -9.68 -1.69 -6.13
N HIS A 127 -8.45 -1.54 -5.66
CA HIS A 127 -7.28 -2.04 -6.39
C HIS A 127 -7.20 -3.57 -6.44
N PRO A 128 -7.39 -4.30 -5.32
CA PRO A 128 -7.56 -5.75 -5.38
C PRO A 128 -8.73 -6.21 -6.24
N ASP A 129 -9.88 -5.53 -6.20
CA ASP A 129 -11.02 -5.90 -7.06
C ASP A 129 -10.69 -5.73 -8.54
N ASN A 130 -10.03 -4.62 -8.91
CA ASN A 130 -9.53 -4.42 -10.25
C ASN A 130 -8.54 -5.52 -10.64
N LEU A 131 -7.56 -5.82 -9.79
CA LEU A 131 -6.59 -6.87 -10.03
C LEU A 131 -7.28 -8.22 -10.28
N ALA A 132 -8.30 -8.58 -9.47
CA ALA A 132 -9.05 -9.83 -9.65
C ALA A 132 -9.74 -9.91 -11.02
N ARG A 133 -10.32 -8.80 -11.50
CA ARG A 133 -10.97 -8.74 -12.82
C ARG A 133 -10.02 -8.92 -14.00
N PHE A 134 -8.74 -8.62 -13.83
CA PHE A 134 -7.71 -8.75 -14.88
C PHE A 134 -7.01 -10.11 -14.88
N GLN A 135 -7.37 -11.05 -14.01
CA GLN A 135 -6.76 -12.38 -13.97
C GLN A 135 -7.20 -13.26 -15.14
N THR A 136 -6.26 -14.04 -15.69
CA THR A 136 -6.57 -15.02 -16.73
C THR A 136 -7.45 -16.15 -16.20
N ASN A 137 -7.34 -16.48 -14.90
CA ASN A 137 -8.23 -17.41 -14.25
C ASN A 137 -9.47 -16.70 -13.66
N PRO A 138 -10.68 -16.90 -14.21
CA PRO A 138 -11.89 -16.20 -13.78
C PRO A 138 -12.44 -16.65 -12.41
N THR A 139 -11.91 -17.72 -11.80
CA THR A 139 -12.30 -18.13 -10.44
C THR A 139 -11.46 -17.47 -9.35
N SER A 140 -10.35 -16.81 -9.72
CA SER A 140 -9.45 -16.17 -8.77
C SER A 140 -10.00 -14.84 -8.27
N GLY A 141 -9.89 -14.61 -6.96
CA GLY A 141 -10.18 -13.32 -6.37
C GLY A 141 -9.73 -13.26 -4.92
N PHE A 142 -9.74 -12.05 -4.37
CA PHE A 142 -9.07 -11.73 -3.11
C PHE A 142 -10.07 -11.51 -1.96
N LYS A 143 -9.79 -12.05 -0.77
CA LYS A 143 -10.66 -11.94 0.41
C LYS A 143 -9.89 -11.37 1.60
N LEU A 144 -9.99 -10.05 1.78
CA LEU A 144 -9.20 -9.36 2.79
C LEU A 144 -9.78 -9.64 4.19
N HIS A 145 -8.99 -10.29 5.05
CA HIS A 145 -9.40 -10.58 6.42
C HIS A 145 -8.98 -9.48 7.39
N SER A 146 -7.70 -9.12 7.36
CA SER A 146 -7.12 -8.10 8.22
C SER A 146 -6.27 -7.15 7.40
N LEU A 147 -6.32 -5.88 7.77
CA LEU A 147 -5.51 -4.85 7.14
C LEU A 147 -4.72 -4.10 8.22
N PRO A 148 -3.41 -3.90 8.03
CA PRO A 148 -2.58 -3.12 8.93
C PRO A 148 -2.93 -1.64 8.82
N VAL A 149 -3.43 -1.05 9.90
CA VAL A 149 -3.77 0.38 9.99
C VAL A 149 -2.97 1.01 11.10
N LEU A 150 -2.50 2.25 10.88
CA LEU A 150 -1.84 3.04 11.92
C LEU A 150 -2.76 3.23 13.13
N ALA A 151 -2.20 3.13 14.33
CA ALA A 151 -2.94 3.20 15.59
C ALA A 151 -3.82 4.46 15.68
N HIS A 152 -5.01 4.33 16.27
CA HIS A 152 -6.03 5.39 16.40
C HIS A 152 -6.60 5.97 15.10
N MET A 153 -6.09 5.59 13.92
CA MET A 153 -6.58 6.14 12.65
C MET A 153 -7.92 5.56 12.21
N VAL A 154 -8.28 4.36 12.66
CA VAL A 154 -9.63 3.79 12.43
C VAL A 154 -10.69 4.62 13.16
N GLU A 155 -10.42 4.96 14.43
CA GLU A 155 -11.29 5.79 15.27
C GLU A 155 -11.36 7.22 14.75
N ALA A 156 -10.21 7.82 14.40
CA ALA A 156 -10.16 9.14 13.79
C ALA A 156 -10.97 9.18 12.48
N SER A 157 -10.82 8.16 11.62
CA SER A 157 -11.59 8.06 10.37
C SER A 157 -13.09 7.95 10.61
N CYS A 158 -13.51 7.26 11.68
CA CYS A 158 -14.92 7.15 12.07
C CYS A 158 -15.49 8.52 12.46
N LEU A 159 -14.76 9.27 13.29
CA LEU A 159 -15.16 10.61 13.73
C LEU A 159 -15.21 11.61 12.58
N LEU A 160 -14.39 11.39 11.56
CA LEU A 160 -14.32 12.21 10.36
C LEU A 160 -15.36 11.86 9.30
N ASN A 161 -16.06 10.73 9.44
CA ASN A 161 -16.94 10.18 8.41
C ASN A 161 -16.25 10.07 7.03
N VAL A 162 -14.94 9.79 7.05
CA VAL A 162 -14.11 9.59 5.84
C VAL A 162 -13.82 8.11 5.57
N GLN A 163 -14.49 7.21 6.30
CA GLN A 163 -14.41 5.78 6.00
C GLN A 163 -15.02 5.51 4.63
N THR A 164 -14.52 4.50 3.92
CA THR A 164 -15.23 3.93 2.77
C THR A 164 -16.49 3.20 3.24
N ASP A 165 -17.38 2.82 2.31
CA ASP A 165 -18.60 2.02 2.58
C ASP A 165 -18.36 0.73 3.39
N CYS A 166 -17.10 0.33 3.54
CA CYS A 166 -16.64 -0.87 4.24
C CYS A 166 -15.91 -0.57 5.55
N GLY A 167 -15.96 0.66 6.06
CA GLY A 167 -15.33 1.07 7.33
C GLY A 167 -13.81 1.24 7.27
N ILE A 168 -13.20 1.23 6.08
CA ILE A 168 -11.74 1.26 5.92
C ILE A 168 -11.26 2.70 5.79
N VAL A 169 -10.15 3.01 6.48
CA VAL A 169 -9.47 4.29 6.36
C VAL A 169 -8.87 4.42 4.96
N PRO A 170 -9.30 5.40 4.14
CA PRO A 170 -8.84 5.49 2.77
C PRO A 170 -7.38 5.93 2.71
N LYS A 171 -6.70 5.41 1.68
CA LYS A 171 -5.38 5.79 1.17
C LYS A 171 -4.13 5.18 1.81
N ILE A 172 -3.43 4.40 0.99
CA ILE A 172 -2.02 4.02 1.11
C ILE A 172 -1.27 4.60 -0.10
N LEU A 173 0.05 4.71 -0.03
CA LEU A 173 0.92 4.81 -1.20
C LEU A 173 1.79 3.54 -1.31
N GLY A 174 1.13 2.38 -1.29
CA GLY A 174 1.71 1.06 -1.12
C GLY A 174 1.41 0.11 -2.26
N SER A 175 1.61 -1.18 -2.02
CA SER A 175 1.45 -2.22 -3.04
C SER A 175 0.89 -3.49 -2.43
N PHE A 176 -0.04 -4.13 -3.12
CA PHE A 176 -0.42 -5.51 -2.91
C PHE A 176 0.37 -6.36 -3.88
N VAL A 177 1.19 -7.26 -3.34
CA VAL A 177 1.98 -8.22 -4.10
C VAL A 177 1.34 -9.60 -3.98
N VAL A 178 1.12 -10.27 -5.11
CA VAL A 178 0.54 -11.62 -5.15
C VAL A 178 1.65 -12.66 -5.10
N LEU A 179 1.69 -13.47 -4.04
CA LEU A 179 2.73 -14.49 -3.83
C LEU A 179 2.11 -15.83 -3.45
N ARG A 180 2.80 -16.94 -3.73
CA ARG A 180 2.41 -18.24 -3.15
C ARG A 180 2.58 -18.21 -1.64
N ALA A 181 1.74 -18.94 -0.92
CA ALA A 181 1.78 -19.02 0.54
C ALA A 181 3.19 -19.37 1.09
N ALA A 182 3.90 -20.28 0.43
CA ALA A 182 5.27 -20.67 0.80
C ALA A 182 6.30 -19.53 0.71
N ALA A 183 6.08 -18.56 -0.18
CA ALA A 183 7.01 -17.46 -0.42
C ALA A 183 6.66 -16.17 0.36
N ALA A 184 5.37 -15.96 0.67
CA ALA A 184 4.88 -14.73 1.27
C ALA A 184 5.57 -14.37 2.60
N THR A 185 5.71 -15.34 3.51
CA THR A 185 6.36 -15.12 4.82
C THR A 185 7.83 -14.72 4.68
N GLN A 186 8.55 -15.39 3.78
CA GLN A 186 9.96 -15.12 3.56
C GLN A 186 10.16 -13.76 2.85
N TYR A 187 9.28 -13.41 1.91
CA TYR A 187 9.23 -12.09 1.30
C TYR A 187 9.05 -10.99 2.36
N CYS A 188 8.07 -11.13 3.26
CA CYS A 188 7.84 -10.16 4.34
C CYS A 188 9.05 -10.02 5.26
N LYS A 189 9.72 -11.13 5.59
CA LYS A 189 10.92 -11.14 6.43
C LYS A 189 12.07 -10.38 5.77
N GLU A 190 12.40 -10.69 4.52
CA GLU A 190 13.51 -10.02 3.82
C GLU A 190 13.21 -8.55 3.54
N LEU A 191 11.96 -8.22 3.18
CA LEU A 191 11.57 -6.82 3.01
C LEU A 191 11.74 -6.03 4.31
N LYS A 192 11.43 -6.66 5.45
CA LYS A 192 11.67 -6.07 6.78
C LYS A 192 13.14 -5.89 7.09
N GLU A 193 13.99 -6.84 6.75
CA GLU A 193 15.44 -6.73 6.96
C GLU A 193 16.04 -5.60 6.09
N LEU A 194 15.63 -5.49 4.82
CA LEU A 194 16.18 -4.50 3.88
C LEU A 194 15.65 -3.08 4.09
N LYS A 195 14.41 -2.93 4.55
CA LYS A 195 13.76 -1.61 4.74
C LYS A 195 13.52 -1.23 6.18
N CYS A 196 13.85 -2.11 7.13
CA CYS A 196 13.52 -1.96 8.55
C CYS A 196 12.01 -1.73 8.77
N ARG A 197 11.16 -2.40 7.98
CA ARG A 197 9.70 -2.17 7.98
C ARG A 197 8.90 -3.46 7.79
N PRO A 198 7.84 -3.68 8.57
CA PRO A 198 6.96 -4.82 8.36
C PRO A 198 6.23 -4.74 7.01
N ALA A 199 5.93 -5.91 6.47
CA ALA A 199 4.93 -6.14 5.45
C ALA A 199 3.95 -7.20 5.98
N TRP A 200 2.72 -7.19 5.49
CA TRP A 200 1.63 -7.95 6.10
C TRP A 200 0.98 -8.88 5.08
N VAL A 201 0.82 -10.14 5.48
CA VAL A 201 0.04 -11.11 4.72
C VAL A 201 -1.44 -10.82 4.95
N VAL A 202 -2.16 -10.62 3.86
CA VAL A 202 -3.60 -10.41 3.82
C VAL A 202 -4.17 -11.58 3.00
N GLN A 203 -4.91 -12.48 3.65
CA GLN A 203 -5.33 -13.74 3.01
C GLN A 203 -6.24 -13.50 1.78
N SER A 204 -6.42 -14.50 0.92
CA SER A 204 -7.18 -14.40 -0.32
C SER A 204 -7.88 -15.72 -0.68
N ASP A 205 -9.22 -15.77 -0.59
CA ASP A 205 -10.05 -16.86 -1.10
C ASP A 205 -11.45 -16.34 -1.46
N THR A 206 -11.72 -15.79 -2.67
CA THR A 206 -13.07 -15.68 -3.36
C THR A 206 -13.17 -14.59 -4.45
N LYS A 207 -14.20 -14.68 -5.31
CA LYS A 207 -14.47 -13.91 -6.56
C LYS A 207 -14.52 -12.36 -6.52
N LYS A 208 -14.45 -11.69 -5.36
CA LYS A 208 -14.46 -10.21 -5.22
C LYS A 208 -13.68 -9.79 -3.99
N ALA A 209 -13.02 -8.64 -4.04
CA ALA A 209 -12.42 -8.04 -2.84
C ALA A 209 -13.51 -7.58 -1.87
N PHE A 210 -13.69 -8.31 -0.78
CA PHE A 210 -14.52 -7.90 0.34
C PHE A 210 -13.79 -8.09 1.67
N LEU A 211 -14.10 -7.22 2.62
CA LEU A 211 -13.65 -7.32 4.00
C LEU A 211 -14.51 -8.35 4.74
N VAL A 212 -13.89 -9.25 5.50
CA VAL A 212 -14.60 -10.20 6.36
C VAL A 212 -14.75 -9.58 7.75
N GLU A 213 -15.96 -9.54 8.29
CA GLU A 213 -16.17 -9.11 9.67
C GLU A 213 -15.57 -10.13 10.66
N GLY A 214 -14.44 -9.78 11.26
CA GLY A 214 -13.72 -10.58 12.27
C GLY A 214 -12.48 -9.80 12.77
N PRO A 215 -12.07 -9.94 14.05
CA PRO A 215 -11.15 -8.99 14.64
C PRO A 215 -9.72 -9.24 14.13
N SER A 216 -9.08 -8.19 13.61
CA SER A 216 -7.77 -7.81 14.16
C SER A 216 -7.36 -6.43 13.63
N LYS A 217 -7.61 -5.42 14.46
CA LYS A 217 -6.71 -4.27 14.55
C LYS A 217 -5.34 -4.82 14.99
N GLN A 218 -4.50 -5.27 14.06
CA GLN A 218 -3.10 -5.57 14.40
C GLN A 218 -2.36 -4.23 14.53
N CYS A 219 -2.51 -3.61 15.70
CA CYS A 219 -1.64 -2.56 16.18
C CYS A 219 -0.58 -3.23 17.05
N THR A 220 0.65 -3.31 16.56
CA THR A 220 1.85 -3.39 17.39
C THR A 220 2.40 -2.00 17.56
#